data_AF-A0A2D7VZC8-F1
#
_entry.id   AF-A0A2D7VZC8-F1
#
_cell.length_a   1.000
_cell.length_b   1.000
_cell.length_c   1.000
_cell.angle_alpha   90.00
_cell.angle_beta   90.00
_cell.angle_gamma   90.00
#
_symmetry.space_group_name_H-M   'P 1'
#
loop_
_entity.id
_entity.type
_entity.pdbx_description
1 polymer ?
#
loop_
_entity_poly.entity_id
_entity_poly.type
_entity_poly.pdbx_seq_one_letter_code
_entity_poly.pdbx_strand_id
1 'polypeptide(L)'
;MAVSSWAASTSYSLGDIRRGATDQVTGLFFKCTTAGTSASSEPDWPTDIGSTVTDNNVVWAAISSVFEELSKLSPSAIIELFEVHLSNDLHGSNDIYRFHNGCNADVTSNITWDGNAYSRLPIIADGFEYSSAGTLPRPTLTIANLDNTITALLVVVNTSNHGNDLVGAEVRRIRTLKKYLDGESTADPNAQRPVEIWTIDRKSSENRDAVQFELASAIDQPGVKIPRRQLIGNICQWAYRSSECSYTGSNYFDVNDNPETSLINDRCGKRISSCKLRFGENNPLPFGSFPSAGRSS
;
A
#
# COMPACT_ATOMS: atom_id res chain seq x y z
N MET A 1 13.22 29.70 -2.02
CA MET A 1 12.58 31.05 -2.00
C MET A 1 13.62 32.04 -1.48
N ALA A 2 13.85 33.17 -2.14
CA ALA A 2 14.86 34.13 -1.71
C ALA A 2 14.38 34.87 -0.45
N VAL A 3 15.13 34.76 0.65
CA VAL A 3 14.88 35.51 1.89
C VAL A 3 15.20 36.99 1.65
N SER A 4 14.25 37.89 1.95
CA SER A 4 14.45 39.33 1.80
C SER A 4 15.47 39.86 2.79
N SER A 5 16.25 40.88 2.39
CA SER A 5 17.15 41.59 3.29
C SER A 5 16.37 42.34 4.36
N TRP A 6 16.99 42.54 5.51
CA TRP A 6 16.51 43.44 6.55
C TRP A 6 16.29 44.86 5.99
N ALA A 7 15.28 45.54 6.52
CA ALA A 7 14.94 46.92 6.21
C ALA A 7 14.73 47.72 7.50
N ALA A 8 15.20 48.97 7.48
CA ALA A 8 15.12 49.91 8.58
C ALA A 8 13.68 50.39 8.84
N SER A 9 13.37 50.70 10.10
CA SER A 9 12.07 51.26 10.52
C SER A 9 10.85 50.51 9.97
N THR A 10 10.98 49.20 9.84
CA THR A 10 9.99 48.32 9.23
C THR A 10 9.34 47.45 10.30
N SER A 11 8.02 47.27 10.21
CA SER A 11 7.30 46.39 11.12
C SER A 11 7.48 44.93 10.71
N TYR A 12 7.84 44.09 11.68
CA TYR A 12 8.02 42.65 11.52
C TYR A 12 7.10 41.88 12.46
N SER A 13 6.56 40.78 11.94
CA SER A 13 5.72 39.85 12.67
C SER A 13 6.54 38.70 13.24
N LEU A 14 6.01 38.05 14.29
CA LEU A 14 6.62 36.85 14.86
C LEU A 14 6.81 35.79 13.76
N GLY A 15 8.03 35.30 13.61
CA GLY A 15 8.38 34.29 12.61
C GLY A 15 8.92 34.83 11.29
N ASP A 16 8.91 36.14 11.05
CA ASP A 16 9.54 36.73 9.86
C ASP A 16 11.04 36.41 9.80
N ILE A 17 11.55 36.06 8.62
CA ILE A 17 12.97 35.73 8.41
C ILE A 17 13.60 36.77 7.49
N ARG A 18 14.77 37.28 7.90
CA ARG A 18 15.57 38.22 7.12
C ARG A 18 17.02 37.77 7.03
N ARG A 19 17.69 38.20 5.96
CA ARG A 19 19.16 38.16 5.85
C ARG A 19 19.72 39.55 6.15
N GLY A 20 20.98 39.61 6.58
CA GLY A 20 21.68 40.89 6.68
C GLY A 20 21.76 41.61 5.33
N ALA A 21 21.88 42.93 5.33
CA ALA A 21 22.03 43.72 4.12
C ALA A 21 23.37 43.44 3.41
N THR A 22 24.39 43.04 4.17
CA THR A 22 25.67 42.52 3.66
C THR A 22 25.74 41.01 3.88
N ASP A 23 26.24 40.28 2.88
CA ASP A 23 26.43 38.83 2.95
C ASP A 23 27.31 38.47 4.16
N GLN A 24 26.71 37.76 5.11
CA GLN A 24 27.41 37.28 6.30
C GLN A 24 28.21 36.03 5.94
N VAL A 25 29.50 36.01 6.26
CA VAL A 25 30.40 34.84 6.02
C VAL A 25 29.89 33.58 6.73
N THR A 26 29.09 33.74 7.80
CA THR A 26 28.52 32.66 8.60
C THR A 26 27.36 31.92 7.93
N GLY A 27 26.76 32.47 6.86
CA GLY A 27 25.62 31.84 6.19
C GLY A 27 24.38 31.70 7.08
N LEU A 28 24.18 32.61 8.04
CA LEU A 28 23.02 32.62 8.94
C LEU A 28 21.92 33.54 8.44
N PHE A 29 20.67 33.21 8.79
CA PHE A 29 19.50 34.08 8.67
C PHE A 29 18.95 34.41 10.06
N PHE A 30 18.06 35.38 10.14
CA PHE A 30 17.57 35.93 11.40
C PHE A 30 16.05 35.86 11.44
N LYS A 31 15.53 35.11 12.42
CA LYS A 31 14.09 34.93 12.63
C LYS A 31 13.59 35.84 13.74
N CYS A 32 12.53 36.59 13.49
CA CYS A 32 11.88 37.44 14.47
C CYS A 32 11.22 36.58 15.55
N THR A 33 11.71 36.67 16.79
CA THR A 33 11.19 35.99 17.98
C THR A 33 10.34 36.89 18.86
N THR A 34 10.41 38.22 18.67
CA THR A 34 9.50 39.19 19.28
C THR A 34 9.11 40.21 18.20
N ALA A 35 7.82 40.26 17.86
CA ALA A 35 7.30 41.18 16.85
C ALA A 35 7.46 42.65 17.28
N GLY A 36 7.68 43.53 16.31
CA GLY A 36 7.97 44.94 16.60
C GLY A 36 8.29 45.76 15.34
N THR A 37 8.98 46.88 15.54
CA THR A 37 9.54 47.70 14.44
C THR A 37 11.05 47.77 14.59
N SER A 38 11.78 47.48 13.51
CA SER A 38 13.25 47.53 13.49
C SER A 38 13.78 48.95 13.72
N ALA A 39 15.04 49.05 14.13
CA ALA A 39 15.73 50.32 14.30
C ALA A 39 15.94 51.04 12.95
N SER A 40 16.41 52.28 13.02
CA SER A 40 16.80 53.06 11.84
C SER A 40 18.12 52.58 11.21
N SER A 41 18.90 51.77 11.93
CA SER A 41 20.17 51.19 11.50
C SER A 41 20.17 49.69 11.74
N GLU A 42 20.85 48.94 10.89
CA GLU A 42 20.92 47.48 10.99
C GLU A 42 21.63 47.05 12.29
N PRO A 43 21.14 46.03 13.00
CA PRO A 43 21.78 45.53 14.21
C PRO A 43 23.07 44.76 13.90
N ASP A 44 23.96 44.67 14.89
CA ASP A 44 25.10 43.75 14.82
C ASP A 44 24.59 42.31 14.90
N TRP A 45 24.64 41.62 13.76
CA TRP A 45 24.10 40.27 13.65
C TRP A 45 24.91 39.24 14.45
N PRO A 46 24.25 38.37 15.24
CA PRO A 46 24.93 37.29 15.93
C PRO A 46 25.59 36.31 14.96
N THR A 47 26.76 35.80 15.32
CA THR A 47 27.52 34.83 14.52
C THR A 47 27.29 33.38 14.90
N ASP A 48 26.65 33.13 16.05
CA ASP A 48 26.35 31.79 16.57
C ASP A 48 24.86 31.48 16.47
N ILE A 49 24.52 30.25 16.07
CA ILE A 49 23.13 29.79 15.97
C ILE A 49 22.48 29.80 17.36
N GLY A 50 21.26 30.32 17.46
CA GLY A 50 20.47 30.40 18.69
C GLY A 50 20.72 31.68 19.51
N SER A 51 21.77 32.44 19.19
CA SER A 51 21.99 33.75 19.80
C SER A 51 20.93 34.75 19.33
N THR A 52 20.59 35.69 20.21
CA THR A 52 19.56 36.70 19.93
C THR A 52 20.14 38.11 19.92
N VAL A 53 19.53 38.99 19.13
CA VAL A 53 19.84 40.42 19.09
C VAL A 53 18.55 41.24 19.14
N THR A 54 18.55 42.28 19.94
CA THR A 54 17.44 43.24 20.01
C THR A 54 17.70 44.37 19.03
N ASP A 55 16.74 44.57 18.13
CA ASP A 55 16.73 45.57 17.07
C ASP A 55 15.52 46.51 17.30
N ASN A 56 15.75 47.53 18.13
CA ASN A 56 14.70 48.37 18.72
C ASN A 56 13.69 47.52 19.52
N ASN A 57 12.45 47.36 19.04
CA ASN A 57 11.42 46.56 19.72
C ASN A 57 11.26 45.16 19.09
N VAL A 58 12.04 44.84 18.06
CA VAL A 58 12.09 43.49 17.47
C VAL A 58 13.21 42.72 18.13
N VAL A 59 12.99 41.43 18.42
CA VAL A 59 14.08 40.52 18.81
C VAL A 59 14.27 39.51 17.70
N TRP A 60 15.50 39.33 17.26
CA TRP A 60 15.90 38.37 16.25
C TRP A 60 16.69 37.23 16.88
N ALA A 61 16.50 36.00 16.40
CA ALA A 61 17.33 34.85 16.71
C ALA A 61 18.08 34.39 15.46
N ALA A 62 19.38 34.15 15.60
CA ALA A 62 20.20 33.59 14.53
C ALA A 62 19.83 32.12 14.28
N ILE A 63 19.48 31.82 13.04
CA ILE A 63 19.14 30.48 12.55
C ILE A 63 20.08 30.13 11.40
N SER A 64 20.38 28.84 11.24
CA SER A 64 21.10 28.40 10.05
C SER A 64 20.25 28.64 8.80
N SER A 65 20.84 29.18 7.74
CA SER A 65 20.16 29.44 6.46
C SER A 65 19.53 28.19 5.84
N VAL A 66 20.02 27.01 6.20
CA VAL A 66 19.49 25.71 5.76
C VAL A 66 18.55 25.06 6.76
N PHE A 67 18.34 25.63 7.96
CA PHE A 67 17.58 24.96 9.03
C PHE A 67 16.10 24.76 8.68
N GLU A 68 15.45 25.75 8.04
CA GLU A 68 14.07 25.56 7.58
C GLU A 68 13.99 24.63 6.35
N GLU A 69 15.01 24.57 5.50
CA GLU A 69 15.06 23.60 4.40
C GLU A 69 15.29 22.17 4.94
N LEU A 70 16.15 21.99 5.94
CA LEU A 70 16.35 20.73 6.66
C LEU A 70 15.12 20.31 7.46
N SER A 71 14.35 21.26 7.99
CA SER A 71 13.10 20.98 8.67
C SER A 71 11.93 20.69 7.72
N LYS A 72 11.98 21.19 6.47
CA LYS A 72 11.08 20.80 5.35
C LYS A 72 11.50 19.48 4.71
N LEU A 73 12.77 19.11 4.84
CA LEU A 73 13.26 17.78 4.56
C LEU A 73 12.89 16.88 5.75
N SER A 74 11.63 16.45 5.81
CA SER A 74 11.30 15.15 6.40
C SER A 74 11.27 14.09 5.29
N PRO A 75 12.42 13.70 4.69
CA PRO A 75 12.49 12.61 3.72
C PRO A 75 12.05 11.27 4.34
N SER A 76 11.99 11.22 5.67
CA SER A 76 11.49 10.11 6.50
C SER A 76 10.00 10.20 6.85
N ALA A 77 9.26 11.18 6.33
CA ALA A 77 7.80 11.19 6.48
C ALA A 77 7.21 9.94 5.82
N ILE A 78 6.40 9.19 6.57
CA ILE A 78 5.69 8.02 6.04
C ILE A 78 4.58 8.51 5.12
N ILE A 79 4.56 7.99 3.91
CA ILE A 79 3.53 8.21 2.90
C ILE A 79 2.66 6.98 2.86
N GLU A 80 1.34 7.19 2.90
CA GLU A 80 0.35 6.14 2.74
C GLU A 80 -0.35 6.32 1.39
N LEU A 81 -0.24 5.28 0.57
CA LEU A 81 -0.87 5.18 -0.74
C LEU A 81 -1.90 4.05 -0.70
N PHE A 82 -3.02 4.26 -1.36
CA PHE A 82 -4.13 3.32 -1.38
C PHE A 82 -4.52 3.01 -2.82
N GLU A 83 -4.73 1.74 -3.11
CA GLU A 83 -5.30 1.29 -4.37
C GLU A 83 -6.57 0.48 -4.10
N VAL A 84 -7.63 0.77 -4.86
CA VAL A 84 -8.85 -0.04 -4.90
C VAL A 84 -8.95 -0.66 -6.28
N HIS A 85 -8.79 -1.98 -6.34
CA HIS A 85 -8.78 -2.78 -7.56
C HIS A 85 -10.17 -3.36 -7.81
N LEU A 86 -10.76 -3.01 -8.94
CA LEU A 86 -12.00 -3.63 -9.39
C LEU A 86 -11.72 -4.91 -10.16
N SER A 87 -12.60 -5.91 -9.98
CA SER A 87 -12.72 -7.06 -10.87
C SER A 87 -13.85 -6.86 -11.87
N ASN A 88 -13.60 -7.17 -13.14
CA ASN A 88 -14.63 -7.16 -14.18
C ASN A 88 -15.83 -8.05 -13.83
N ASP A 89 -15.60 -9.19 -13.19
CA ASP A 89 -16.65 -10.16 -12.88
C ASP A 89 -17.61 -9.65 -11.78
N LEU A 90 -17.09 -8.88 -10.83
CA LEU A 90 -17.89 -8.38 -9.70
C LEU A 90 -18.42 -6.97 -9.94
N HIS A 91 -17.66 -6.14 -10.65
CA HIS A 91 -17.91 -4.70 -10.76
C HIS A 91 -18.09 -4.18 -12.20
N GLY A 92 -17.88 -5.02 -13.21
CA GLY A 92 -17.97 -4.64 -14.62
C GLY A 92 -16.80 -3.81 -15.15
N SER A 93 -15.71 -3.68 -14.39
CA SER A 93 -14.47 -3.03 -14.81
C SER A 93 -13.24 -3.62 -14.08
N ASN A 94 -12.06 -3.51 -14.69
CA ASN A 94 -10.76 -3.81 -14.07
C ASN A 94 -10.01 -2.53 -13.63
N ASP A 95 -10.73 -1.41 -13.48
CA ASP A 95 -10.14 -0.14 -13.10
C ASP A 95 -9.48 -0.20 -11.72
N ILE A 96 -8.41 0.57 -11.56
CA ILE A 96 -7.67 0.71 -10.30
C ILE A 96 -7.72 2.18 -9.89
N TYR A 97 -8.41 2.44 -8.79
CA TYR A 97 -8.51 3.78 -8.20
C TYR A 97 -7.37 4.00 -7.21
N ARG A 98 -6.65 5.11 -7.34
CA ARG A 98 -5.42 5.39 -6.59
C ARG A 98 -5.52 6.68 -5.80
N PHE A 99 -5.32 6.59 -4.50
CA PHE A 99 -5.52 7.70 -3.57
C PHE A 99 -4.35 7.85 -2.58
N HIS A 100 -4.15 9.08 -2.10
CA HIS A 100 -3.30 9.33 -0.92
C HIS A 100 -3.93 10.43 -0.04
N ASN A 101 -3.71 10.32 1.27
CA ASN A 101 -4.35 11.20 2.27
C ASN A 101 -3.79 12.62 2.31
N GLY A 102 -2.65 12.88 1.67
CA GLY A 102 -2.05 14.22 1.58
C GLY A 102 -1.76 14.86 2.95
N CYS A 103 -1.59 14.05 4.01
CA CYS A 103 -1.43 14.51 5.39
C CYS A 103 0.00 15.02 5.70
N ASN A 104 0.94 14.89 4.78
CA ASN A 104 2.29 15.43 4.95
C ASN A 104 2.35 16.87 4.43
N ALA A 105 2.88 17.79 5.25
CA ALA A 105 2.85 19.24 5.02
C ALA A 105 3.45 19.69 3.67
N ASP A 106 4.33 18.87 3.07
CA ASP A 106 4.97 19.14 1.78
C ASP A 106 4.39 18.34 0.60
N VAL A 107 3.26 17.65 0.80
CA VAL A 107 2.53 16.95 -0.27
C VAL A 107 1.29 17.75 -0.63
N THR A 108 1.46 18.70 -1.54
CA THR A 108 0.42 19.64 -1.97
C THR A 108 -0.26 19.23 -3.29
N SER A 109 0.27 18.23 -3.99
CA SER A 109 -0.23 17.72 -5.27
C SER A 109 -0.44 16.21 -5.25
N ASN A 110 -0.94 15.67 -6.37
CA ASN A 110 -0.90 14.23 -6.64
C ASN A 110 0.53 13.70 -6.50
N ILE A 111 0.64 12.48 -5.99
CA ILE A 111 1.90 11.75 -5.86
C ILE A 111 2.08 10.84 -7.08
N THR A 112 3.31 10.67 -7.55
CA THR A 112 3.65 9.60 -8.49
C THR A 112 4.46 8.53 -7.76
N TRP A 113 4.07 7.27 -7.93
CA TRP A 113 4.73 6.12 -7.33
C TRP A 113 4.72 4.93 -8.28
N ASP A 114 5.89 4.36 -8.55
CA ASP A 114 6.09 3.27 -9.51
C ASP A 114 5.46 3.60 -10.87
N GLY A 115 5.64 4.85 -11.33
CA GLY A 115 5.09 5.38 -12.57
C GLY A 115 3.59 5.67 -12.57
N ASN A 116 2.88 5.41 -11.46
CA ASN A 116 1.43 5.60 -11.36
C ASN A 116 1.08 6.86 -10.56
N ALA A 117 0.11 7.61 -11.04
CA ALA A 117 -0.41 8.78 -10.34
C ALA A 117 -1.43 8.39 -9.26
N TYR A 118 -1.24 8.91 -8.06
CA TYR A 118 -2.12 8.81 -6.91
C TYR A 118 -2.77 10.16 -6.67
N SER A 119 -4.10 10.18 -6.67
CA SER A 119 -4.86 11.42 -6.50
C SER A 119 -4.95 11.82 -5.03
N ARG A 120 -4.79 13.11 -4.76
CA ARG A 120 -4.92 13.64 -3.40
C ARG A 120 -6.38 13.66 -2.99
N LEU A 121 -6.77 12.78 -2.06
CA LEU A 121 -8.13 12.69 -1.56
C LEU A 121 -8.09 12.31 -0.07
N PRO A 122 -8.81 13.02 0.82
CA PRO A 122 -8.84 12.65 2.22
C PRO A 122 -9.32 11.20 2.37
N ILE A 123 -8.46 10.38 2.97
CA ILE A 123 -8.71 8.96 3.21
C ILE A 123 -8.20 8.61 4.60
N ILE A 124 -9.04 7.91 5.37
CA ILE A 124 -8.76 7.47 6.72
C ILE A 124 -8.80 5.95 6.71
N ALA A 125 -7.72 5.33 7.19
CA ALA A 125 -7.55 3.90 7.26
C ALA A 125 -7.25 3.50 8.70
N ASP A 126 -8.22 2.90 9.38
CA ASP A 126 -8.16 2.57 10.80
C ASP A 126 -8.38 1.07 11.03
N GLY A 127 -7.87 0.53 12.14
CA GLY A 127 -8.07 -0.88 12.52
C GLY A 127 -7.26 -1.91 11.71
N PHE A 128 -6.18 -1.49 11.03
CA PHE A 128 -5.28 -2.37 10.26
C PHE A 128 -4.31 -3.17 11.15
N GLU A 129 -4.30 -2.93 12.46
CA GLU A 129 -3.38 -3.58 13.39
C GLU A 129 -3.75 -5.05 13.62
N TYR A 130 -2.80 -5.95 13.38
CA TYR A 130 -2.93 -7.35 13.77
C TYR A 130 -2.85 -7.48 15.29
N SER A 131 -3.98 -7.69 15.95
CA SER A 131 -3.99 -8.02 17.37
C SER A 131 -3.53 -9.48 17.58
N SER A 132 -2.76 -9.74 18.63
CA SER A 132 -2.40 -11.09 19.07
C SER A 132 -3.55 -11.83 19.79
N ALA A 133 -4.73 -11.19 19.91
CA ALA A 133 -5.87 -11.66 20.72
C ALA A 133 -6.84 -12.60 19.98
N GLY A 134 -6.49 -13.08 18.78
CA GLY A 134 -7.20 -14.17 18.10
C GLY A 134 -8.44 -13.77 17.30
N THR A 135 -8.88 -12.52 17.33
CA THR A 135 -9.87 -11.99 16.38
C THR A 135 -9.16 -11.37 15.17
N LEU A 136 -9.55 -11.78 13.97
CA LEU A 136 -9.06 -11.14 12.74
C LEU A 136 -9.50 -9.67 12.75
N PRO A 137 -8.57 -8.72 12.48
CA PRO A 137 -8.90 -7.31 12.45
C PRO A 137 -9.92 -7.01 11.34
N ARG A 138 -10.84 -6.09 11.63
CA ARG A 138 -11.86 -5.58 10.71
C ARG A 138 -11.58 -4.11 10.42
N PRO A 139 -10.56 -3.81 9.59
CA PRO A 139 -10.19 -2.43 9.32
C PRO A 139 -11.32 -1.67 8.63
N THR A 140 -11.34 -0.37 8.80
CA THR A 140 -12.25 0.53 8.10
C THR A 140 -11.48 1.45 7.17
N LEU A 141 -12.01 1.65 5.97
CA LEU A 141 -11.51 2.61 4.99
C LEU A 141 -12.59 3.67 4.75
N THR A 142 -12.31 4.91 5.11
CA THR A 142 -13.21 6.05 4.91
C THR A 142 -12.62 6.95 3.85
N ILE A 143 -13.31 7.10 2.72
CA ILE A 143 -12.88 7.92 1.58
C ILE A 143 -13.79 9.13 1.48
N ALA A 144 -13.21 10.33 1.33
CA ALA A 144 -14.00 11.53 1.10
C ALA A 144 -14.81 11.42 -0.20
N ASN A 145 -16.06 11.87 -0.14
CA ASN A 145 -17.00 11.82 -1.26
C ASN A 145 -17.12 13.17 -1.96
N LEU A 146 -15.97 13.82 -2.22
CA LEU A 146 -15.93 15.10 -2.93
C LEU A 146 -16.62 14.95 -4.29
N ASP A 147 -17.52 15.88 -4.60
CA ASP A 147 -18.34 15.90 -5.82
C ASP A 147 -19.15 14.60 -6.08
N ASN A 148 -19.46 13.83 -5.04
CA ASN A 148 -20.12 12.51 -5.13
C ASN A 148 -19.37 11.48 -5.99
N THR A 149 -18.04 11.62 -6.13
CA THR A 149 -17.23 10.75 -7.00
C THR A 149 -17.29 9.27 -6.61
N ILE A 150 -17.25 8.95 -5.31
CA ILE A 150 -17.33 7.57 -4.83
C ILE A 150 -18.77 7.05 -4.97
N THR A 151 -19.78 7.86 -4.63
CA THR A 151 -21.19 7.50 -4.86
C THR A 151 -21.47 7.21 -6.34
N ALA A 152 -20.93 8.01 -7.26
CA ALA A 152 -21.07 7.78 -8.69
C ALA A 152 -20.45 6.44 -9.12
N LEU A 153 -19.29 6.08 -8.56
CA LEU A 153 -18.68 4.77 -8.77
C LEU A 153 -19.58 3.64 -8.27
N LEU A 154 -20.16 3.75 -7.07
CA LEU A 154 -21.09 2.75 -6.54
C LEU A 154 -22.30 2.57 -7.48
N VAL A 155 -22.85 3.66 -8.02
CA VAL A 155 -23.97 3.60 -8.98
C VAL A 155 -23.58 2.85 -10.25
N VAL A 156 -22.38 3.10 -10.80
CA VAL A 156 -21.87 2.39 -11.98
C VAL A 156 -21.75 0.89 -11.69
N VAL A 157 -21.14 0.52 -10.57
CA VAL A 157 -20.99 -0.90 -10.18
C VAL A 157 -22.35 -1.57 -10.00
N ASN A 158 -23.31 -0.87 -9.38
CA ASN A 158 -24.68 -1.35 -9.21
C ASN A 158 -25.45 -1.54 -10.52
N THR A 159 -25.02 -0.92 -11.63
CA THR A 159 -25.59 -1.20 -12.96
C THR A 159 -25.08 -2.51 -13.56
N SER A 160 -23.83 -2.87 -13.26
CA SER A 160 -23.21 -4.13 -13.71
C SER A 160 -23.60 -5.31 -12.84
N ASN A 161 -23.66 -5.10 -11.52
CA ASN A 161 -24.00 -6.10 -10.51
C ASN A 161 -24.90 -5.47 -9.45
N HIS A 162 -26.19 -5.73 -9.54
CA HIS A 162 -27.20 -5.03 -8.75
C HIS A 162 -27.00 -5.22 -7.24
N GLY A 163 -26.87 -4.11 -6.51
CA GLY A 163 -26.67 -4.10 -5.06
C GLY A 163 -25.24 -4.39 -4.62
N ASN A 164 -24.29 -4.49 -5.55
CA ASN A 164 -22.87 -4.62 -5.23
C ASN A 164 -22.24 -3.24 -5.02
N ASP A 165 -22.15 -2.82 -3.76
CA ASP A 165 -21.47 -1.59 -3.35
C ASP A 165 -19.95 -1.78 -3.17
N LEU A 166 -19.26 -2.24 -4.23
CA LEU A 166 -17.82 -2.58 -4.26
C LEU A 166 -17.40 -3.76 -3.37
N VAL A 167 -18.35 -4.61 -2.98
CA VAL A 167 -18.08 -5.83 -2.22
C VAL A 167 -17.21 -6.77 -3.05
N GLY A 168 -16.10 -7.20 -2.47
CA GLY A 168 -15.11 -8.05 -3.13
C GLY A 168 -13.97 -7.29 -3.81
N ALA A 169 -13.98 -5.96 -3.86
CA ALA A 169 -12.86 -5.18 -4.37
C ALA A 169 -11.62 -5.31 -3.48
N GLU A 170 -10.46 -5.49 -4.10
CA GLU A 170 -9.19 -5.60 -3.38
C GLU A 170 -8.67 -4.21 -3.03
N VAL A 171 -8.34 -3.99 -1.76
CA VAL A 171 -7.74 -2.77 -1.24
C VAL A 171 -6.29 -3.05 -0.89
N ARG A 172 -5.38 -2.33 -1.51
CA ARG A 172 -3.95 -2.34 -1.17
C ARG A 172 -3.59 -1.07 -0.45
N ARG A 173 -2.91 -1.21 0.69
CA ARG A 173 -2.26 -0.09 1.36
C ARG A 173 -0.75 -0.26 1.26
N ILE A 174 -0.13 0.73 0.64
CA ILE A 174 1.30 0.83 0.42
C ILE A 174 1.83 1.92 1.35
N ARG A 175 2.91 1.59 2.05
CA ARG A 175 3.58 2.50 3.00
C ARG A 175 5.03 2.63 2.64
N THR A 176 5.44 3.83 2.26
CA THR A 176 6.82 4.18 1.89
C THR A 176 7.25 5.47 2.60
N LEU A 177 8.49 5.90 2.40
CA LEU A 177 8.98 7.20 2.86
C LEU A 177 8.95 8.19 1.70
N LYS A 178 8.71 9.47 1.98
CA LYS A 178 8.66 10.54 0.97
C LYS A 178 9.84 10.48 -0.01
N LYS A 179 11.07 10.27 0.48
CA LYS A 179 12.28 10.25 -0.33
C LYS A 179 12.35 9.15 -1.40
N TYR A 180 11.53 8.11 -1.27
CA TYR A 180 11.48 7.01 -2.22
C TYR A 180 10.45 7.25 -3.32
N LEU A 181 9.63 8.29 -3.22
CA LEU A 181 8.64 8.65 -4.25
C LEU A 181 9.31 9.03 -5.57
N ASP A 182 8.58 8.85 -6.67
CA ASP A 182 9.05 9.25 -7.98
C ASP A 182 9.21 10.78 -8.04
N GLY A 183 10.31 11.23 -8.65
CA GLY A 183 10.68 12.65 -8.70
C GLY A 183 11.64 13.08 -7.58
N GLU A 184 11.86 12.23 -6.57
CA GLU A 184 12.89 12.45 -5.55
C GLU A 184 14.23 11.82 -5.96
N SER A 185 15.34 12.33 -5.40
CA SER A 185 16.69 11.87 -5.76
C SER A 185 17.00 10.42 -5.35
N THR A 186 16.23 9.87 -4.41
CA THR A 186 16.37 8.49 -3.93
C THR A 186 15.15 7.64 -4.28
N ALA A 187 14.43 7.96 -5.36
CA ALA A 187 13.27 7.21 -5.81
C ALA A 187 13.58 5.70 -5.91
N ASP A 188 12.77 4.87 -5.24
CA ASP A 188 12.91 3.41 -5.26
C ASP A 188 11.56 2.75 -4.99
N PRO A 189 10.91 2.14 -6.00
CA PRO A 189 9.60 1.50 -5.86
C PRO A 189 9.63 0.26 -4.96
N ASN A 190 10.82 -0.30 -4.66
CA ASN A 190 10.97 -1.46 -3.78
C ASN A 190 11.16 -1.06 -2.31
N ALA A 191 11.45 0.21 -2.04
CA ALA A 191 11.64 0.72 -0.69
C ALA A 191 10.29 1.02 -0.01
N GLN A 192 9.52 -0.04 0.25
CA GLN A 192 8.22 0.02 0.91
C GLN A 192 8.10 -1.04 2.00
N ARG A 193 7.17 -0.83 2.93
CA ARG A 193 6.75 -1.89 3.84
C ARG A 193 6.00 -2.98 3.06
N PRO A 194 5.86 -4.20 3.63
CA PRO A 194 4.99 -5.21 3.05
C PRO A 194 3.60 -4.62 2.75
N VAL A 195 3.13 -4.82 1.52
CA VAL A 195 1.84 -4.30 1.08
C VAL A 195 0.74 -4.98 1.89
N GLU A 196 -0.12 -4.17 2.51
CA GLU A 196 -1.26 -4.66 3.27
C GLU A 196 -2.43 -4.85 2.30
N ILE A 197 -2.81 -6.11 2.04
CA ILE A 197 -3.87 -6.49 1.09
C ILE A 197 -5.13 -6.91 1.86
N TRP A 198 -6.24 -6.27 1.51
CA TRP A 198 -7.55 -6.47 2.11
C TRP A 198 -8.62 -6.57 1.03
N THR A 199 -9.82 -6.98 1.41
CA THR A 199 -10.98 -6.96 0.53
C THR A 199 -12.11 -6.18 1.19
N ILE A 200 -12.86 -5.42 0.41
CA ILE A 200 -14.09 -4.78 0.88
C ILE A 200 -15.12 -5.87 1.19
N ASP A 201 -15.57 -5.93 2.45
CA ASP A 201 -16.62 -6.85 2.89
C ASP A 201 -18.00 -6.19 2.71
N ARG A 202 -18.14 -4.93 3.14
CA ARG A 202 -19.37 -4.14 2.97
C ARG A 202 -19.13 -2.65 3.05
N LYS A 203 -20.05 -1.88 2.45
CA LYS A 203 -20.23 -0.46 2.75
C LYS A 203 -20.92 -0.31 4.11
N SER A 204 -20.27 0.36 5.05
CA SER A 204 -20.82 0.58 6.40
C SER A 204 -21.63 1.88 6.49
N SER A 205 -21.22 2.92 5.77
CA SER A 205 -21.96 4.18 5.68
C SER A 205 -21.66 4.93 4.39
N GLU A 206 -22.63 5.75 3.98
CA GLU A 206 -22.50 6.66 2.85
C GLU A 206 -23.23 7.96 3.18
N ASN A 207 -22.54 9.08 3.01
CA ASN A 207 -23.12 10.41 3.08
C ASN A 207 -22.44 11.33 2.05
N ARG A 208 -22.86 12.60 2.04
CA ARG A 208 -22.35 13.59 1.09
C ARG A 208 -20.86 13.88 1.25
N ASP A 209 -20.31 13.71 2.44
CA ASP A 209 -18.94 14.08 2.77
C ASP A 209 -17.97 12.90 2.67
N ALA A 210 -18.44 11.68 2.95
CA ALA A 210 -17.61 10.48 2.94
C ALA A 210 -18.41 9.18 2.70
N VAL A 211 -17.70 8.18 2.18
CA VAL A 211 -18.14 6.78 2.10
C VAL A 211 -17.19 5.92 2.92
N GLN A 212 -17.74 5.03 3.75
CA GLN A 212 -16.97 4.15 4.61
C GLN A 212 -17.21 2.68 4.24
N PHE A 213 -16.11 1.93 4.20
CA PHE A 213 -16.08 0.50 3.95
C PHE A 213 -15.49 -0.25 5.15
N GLU A 214 -16.07 -1.39 5.46
CA GLU A 214 -15.46 -2.40 6.31
C GLU A 214 -14.68 -3.38 5.44
N LEU A 215 -13.44 -3.62 5.84
CA LEU A 215 -12.52 -4.50 5.15
C LEU A 215 -12.35 -5.80 5.91
N ALA A 216 -12.08 -6.86 5.16
CA ALA A 216 -11.75 -8.18 5.68
C ALA A 216 -10.44 -8.67 5.06
N SER A 217 -9.71 -9.50 5.79
CA SER A 217 -8.59 -10.24 5.20
C SER A 217 -9.13 -11.20 4.15
N ALA A 218 -8.38 -11.43 3.06
CA ALA A 218 -8.74 -12.43 2.06
C ALA A 218 -8.96 -13.85 2.65
N ILE A 219 -8.43 -14.11 3.85
CA ILE A 219 -8.60 -15.36 4.62
C ILE A 219 -9.99 -15.47 5.27
N ASP A 220 -10.64 -14.34 5.55
CA ASP A 220 -11.93 -14.25 6.27
C ASP A 220 -13.14 -14.17 5.33
N GLN A 221 -12.92 -14.27 4.01
CA GLN A 221 -14.01 -14.24 3.05
C GLN A 221 -14.90 -15.50 3.19
N PRO A 222 -16.24 -15.35 3.28
CA PRO A 222 -17.16 -16.47 3.27
C PRO A 222 -16.94 -17.35 2.03
N GLY A 223 -16.50 -18.60 2.25
CA GLY A 223 -16.34 -19.61 1.18
C GLY A 223 -14.91 -19.95 0.79
N VAL A 224 -13.89 -19.21 1.24
CA VAL A 224 -12.48 -19.53 0.97
C VAL A 224 -11.93 -20.41 2.09
N LYS A 225 -11.97 -21.75 1.90
CA LYS A 225 -11.30 -22.70 2.80
C LYS A 225 -9.82 -22.84 2.45
N ILE A 226 -8.95 -22.58 3.41
CA ILE A 226 -7.52 -22.93 3.37
C ILE A 226 -7.36 -24.29 4.07
N PRO A 227 -6.60 -25.27 3.55
CA PRO A 227 -5.76 -25.29 2.35
C PRO A 227 -6.52 -25.76 1.10
N ARG A 228 -6.22 -25.17 -0.07
CA ARG A 228 -6.75 -25.62 -1.38
C ARG A 228 -6.41 -27.07 -1.72
N ARG A 229 -5.44 -27.66 -1.01
CA ARG A 229 -4.99 -29.05 -1.17
C ARG A 229 -5.10 -29.79 0.15
N GLN A 230 -5.94 -30.82 0.21
CA GLN A 230 -5.99 -31.72 1.37
C GLN A 230 -4.74 -32.60 1.41
N LEU A 231 -4.14 -32.80 2.58
CA LEU A 231 -3.12 -33.83 2.79
C LEU A 231 -3.79 -35.20 2.87
N ILE A 232 -3.95 -35.86 1.72
CA ILE A 232 -4.45 -37.23 1.63
C ILE A 232 -3.26 -38.15 1.38
N GLY A 233 -3.16 -39.25 2.12
CA GLY A 233 -2.00 -40.14 2.05
C GLY A 233 -2.04 -41.11 0.87
N ASN A 234 -3.23 -41.64 0.55
CA ASN A 234 -3.35 -42.86 -0.26
C ASN A 234 -3.97 -42.65 -1.66
N ILE A 235 -4.28 -41.41 -2.07
CA ILE A 235 -4.98 -41.11 -3.32
C ILE A 235 -4.27 -39.96 -4.06
N CYS A 236 -3.84 -40.22 -5.30
CA CYS A 236 -3.26 -39.21 -6.19
C CYS A 236 -4.29 -38.13 -6.55
N GLN A 237 -3.91 -36.87 -6.37
CA GLN A 237 -4.80 -35.73 -6.57
C GLN A 237 -4.71 -35.11 -7.96
N TRP A 238 -3.67 -35.45 -8.74
CA TRP A 238 -3.49 -34.87 -10.06
C TRP A 238 -4.56 -35.36 -11.03
N ALA A 239 -4.97 -34.50 -11.97
CA ALA A 239 -5.77 -34.92 -13.10
C ALA A 239 -4.98 -35.97 -13.91
N TYR A 240 -5.64 -37.06 -14.34
CA TYR A 240 -4.95 -38.12 -15.06
C TYR A 240 -4.50 -37.61 -16.44
N ARG A 241 -3.25 -37.89 -16.84
CA ARG A 241 -2.61 -37.37 -18.06
C ARG A 241 -2.48 -35.84 -18.15
N SER A 242 -2.59 -35.13 -17.02
CA SER A 242 -2.21 -33.71 -16.90
C SER A 242 -0.69 -33.52 -16.97
N SER A 243 -0.23 -32.28 -17.08
CA SER A 243 1.19 -31.89 -16.95
C SER A 243 1.84 -32.44 -15.68
N GLU A 244 1.11 -32.43 -14.57
CA GLU A 244 1.56 -32.85 -13.24
C GLU A 244 1.62 -34.38 -13.15
N CYS A 245 0.65 -35.06 -13.76
CA CYS A 245 0.66 -36.52 -13.87
C CYS A 245 1.70 -37.02 -14.86
N SER A 246 1.99 -36.26 -15.92
CA SER A 246 2.95 -36.53 -17.00
C SER A 246 2.82 -37.87 -17.75
N TYR A 247 1.74 -38.63 -17.52
CA TYR A 247 1.55 -39.92 -18.20
C TYR A 247 1.07 -39.74 -19.63
N THR A 248 1.90 -40.13 -20.59
CA THR A 248 1.60 -40.09 -22.03
C THR A 248 1.65 -41.47 -22.70
N GLY A 249 1.79 -42.54 -21.91
CA GLY A 249 1.93 -43.91 -22.39
C GLY A 249 0.68 -44.48 -23.07
N SER A 250 0.88 -45.58 -23.80
CA SER A 250 -0.13 -46.30 -24.58
C SER A 250 -0.59 -47.62 -23.95
N ASN A 251 -0.11 -47.96 -22.75
CA ASN A 251 -0.69 -48.99 -21.90
C ASN A 251 -1.91 -48.43 -21.16
N TYR A 252 -3.02 -49.16 -21.22
CA TYR A 252 -4.30 -48.71 -20.68
C TYR A 252 -4.77 -49.66 -19.58
N PHE A 253 -5.41 -49.10 -18.56
CA PHE A 253 -6.00 -49.87 -17.46
C PHE A 253 -7.30 -49.25 -17.02
N ASP A 254 -8.24 -50.05 -16.53
CA ASP A 254 -9.46 -49.57 -15.88
C ASP A 254 -9.19 -49.02 -14.46
N VAL A 255 -10.24 -48.53 -13.80
CA VAL A 255 -10.16 -48.00 -12.42
C VAL A 255 -9.71 -49.05 -11.39
N ASN A 256 -9.85 -50.33 -11.72
CA ASN A 256 -9.48 -51.47 -10.88
C ASN A 256 -8.08 -52.03 -11.22
N ASP A 257 -7.33 -51.36 -12.09
CA ASP A 257 -6.00 -51.75 -12.54
C ASP A 257 -5.98 -53.00 -13.46
N ASN A 258 -7.12 -53.37 -14.07
CA ASN A 258 -7.18 -54.42 -15.09
C ASN A 258 -6.71 -53.88 -16.44
N PRO A 259 -5.95 -54.66 -17.24
CA PRO A 259 -5.50 -54.22 -18.57
C PRO A 259 -6.65 -53.93 -19.53
N GLU A 260 -6.52 -52.85 -20.27
CA GLU A 260 -7.47 -52.41 -21.29
C GLU A 260 -6.78 -52.25 -22.65
N THR A 261 -7.56 -52.38 -23.73
CA THR A 261 -7.04 -52.33 -25.10
C THR A 261 -7.22 -50.97 -25.78
N SER A 262 -7.98 -50.05 -25.18
CA SER A 262 -8.32 -48.76 -25.78
C SER A 262 -8.22 -47.60 -24.80
N LEU A 263 -7.76 -46.45 -25.31
CA LEU A 263 -7.65 -45.20 -24.56
C LEU A 263 -8.99 -44.71 -24.01
N ILE A 264 -10.11 -45.00 -24.68
CA ILE A 264 -11.45 -44.58 -24.22
C ILE A 264 -11.86 -45.24 -22.90
N ASN A 265 -11.32 -46.42 -22.60
CA ASN A 265 -11.57 -47.18 -21.38
C ASN A 265 -10.51 -46.92 -20.30
N ASP A 266 -9.42 -46.22 -20.64
CA ASP A 266 -8.32 -45.96 -19.72
C ASP A 266 -8.76 -45.02 -18.59
N ARG A 267 -8.76 -45.53 -17.36
CA ARG A 267 -9.12 -44.80 -16.15
C ARG A 267 -8.06 -45.07 -15.09
N CYS A 268 -7.42 -44.04 -14.58
CA CYS A 268 -6.46 -44.19 -13.50
C CYS A 268 -7.18 -44.43 -12.17
N GLY A 269 -6.86 -45.55 -11.49
CA GLY A 269 -7.35 -45.88 -10.14
C GLY A 269 -6.81 -44.98 -9.02
N LYS A 270 -5.95 -43.98 -9.33
CA LYS A 270 -5.37 -42.98 -8.41
C LYS A 270 -4.55 -43.55 -7.25
N ARG A 271 -4.22 -44.84 -7.24
CA ARG A 271 -3.39 -45.49 -6.22
C ARG A 271 -1.92 -45.50 -6.66
N ILE A 272 -1.02 -45.70 -5.71
CA ILE A 272 0.42 -45.84 -6.03
C ILE A 272 0.67 -47.06 -6.95
N SER A 273 -0.09 -48.13 -6.78
CA SER A 273 -0.09 -49.29 -7.68
C SER A 273 -0.49 -48.92 -9.11
N SER A 274 -1.51 -48.07 -9.27
CA SER A 274 -1.97 -47.59 -10.58
C SER A 274 -0.92 -46.75 -11.29
N CYS A 275 -0.11 -45.98 -10.56
CA CYS A 275 1.04 -45.24 -11.10
C CYS A 275 2.18 -46.19 -11.49
N LYS A 276 2.46 -47.22 -10.69
CA LYS A 276 3.51 -48.22 -10.98
C LYS A 276 3.25 -49.00 -12.26
N LEU A 277 1.99 -49.36 -12.55
CA LEU A 277 1.61 -50.01 -13.81
C LEU A 277 1.87 -49.16 -15.05
N ARG A 278 1.93 -47.83 -14.87
CA ARG A 278 2.04 -46.84 -15.94
C ARG A 278 3.47 -46.36 -16.15
N PHE A 279 4.17 -46.07 -15.05
CA PHE A 279 5.53 -45.53 -15.07
C PHE A 279 6.61 -46.59 -14.83
N GLY A 280 6.24 -47.80 -14.43
CA GLY A 280 7.15 -48.87 -14.03
C GLY A 280 7.33 -48.92 -12.50
N GLU A 281 7.45 -50.14 -11.97
CA GLU A 281 7.49 -50.43 -10.52
C GLU A 281 8.63 -49.69 -9.78
N ASN A 282 9.79 -49.55 -10.44
CA ASN A 282 11.04 -49.06 -9.85
C ASN A 282 11.44 -47.66 -10.33
N ASN A 283 10.58 -46.99 -11.11
CA ASN A 283 10.89 -45.67 -11.64
C ASN A 283 10.36 -44.56 -10.72
N PRO A 284 10.93 -43.34 -10.79
CA PRO A 284 10.37 -42.18 -10.12
C PRO A 284 8.91 -41.99 -10.51
N LEU A 285 8.01 -42.11 -9.54
CA LEU A 285 6.58 -41.95 -9.77
C LEU A 285 6.22 -40.49 -9.55
N PRO A 286 5.71 -39.80 -10.57
CA PRO A 286 5.00 -38.58 -10.31
C PRO A 286 3.71 -39.06 -9.62
N PHE A 287 3.65 -38.98 -8.28
CA PHE A 287 2.47 -39.33 -7.48
C PHE A 287 2.02 -38.14 -6.64
N GLY A 288 0.82 -37.63 -6.91
CA GLY A 288 0.27 -36.40 -6.32
C GLY A 288 -0.30 -36.52 -4.91
N SER A 289 0.19 -37.45 -4.10
CA SER A 289 -0.29 -37.76 -2.74
C SER A 289 0.85 -37.67 -1.73
N PHE A 290 0.55 -37.86 -0.44
CA PHE A 290 1.55 -37.89 0.63
C PHE A 290 1.61 -39.27 1.32
N PRO A 291 2.21 -40.32 0.72
CA PRO A 291 2.19 -41.69 1.24
C PRO A 291 2.68 -41.88 2.69
N SER A 292 3.46 -40.94 3.20
CA SER A 292 3.99 -40.94 4.57
C SER A 292 3.10 -40.20 5.58
N ALA A 293 2.11 -39.43 5.13
CA ALA A 293 1.18 -38.73 6.01
C ALA A 293 0.16 -39.73 6.57
N GLY A 294 0.24 -40.01 7.87
CA GLY A 294 -0.67 -40.92 8.59
C GLY A 294 -0.05 -42.25 9.05
N ARG A 295 1.27 -42.46 8.92
CA ARG A 295 1.96 -43.56 9.61
C ARG A 295 2.37 -43.10 11.00
N SER A 296 1.51 -43.35 11.98
CA SER A 296 1.98 -43.51 13.36
C SER A 296 2.90 -44.73 13.36
N SER A 297 4.19 -44.51 13.64
CA SER A 297 5.12 -45.60 13.99
C SER A 297 4.62 -46.38 15.19
#